data_AF-A0A0F9GJQ8-F1
#
_entry.id   AF-A0A0F9GJQ8-F1
#
_cell.length_a   1.000
_cell.length_b   1.000
_cell.length_c   1.000
_cell.angle_alpha   90.00
_cell.angle_beta   90.00
_cell.angle_gamma   90.00
#
_symmetry.space_group_name_H-M   'P 1'
#
loop_
_entity.id
_entity.type
_entity.pdbx_description
1 polymer ?
#
loop_
_entity_poly.entity_id
_entity_poly.type
_entity_poly.pdbx_seq_one_letter_code
_entity_poly.pdbx_strand_id
1 'polypeptide(L)'
;MNMKNRIAKKYFLKSTLALTIALSLIGCDINDDDDNDPIVVVTPDPAPVSLRVMETTDIHMYLSNYDYFAQAPSETLGFVNTATLIKEARSEVQNSVLVDNGDLIQNSPLGDYEAIVRKDDILNGA
;
A
#
# COMPACT_ATOMS: atom_id res chain seq x y z
N MET A 1 0.64 33.93 -27.21
CA MET A 1 0.38 33.26 -25.91
C MET A 1 1.74 32.99 -25.23
N ASN A 2 1.91 33.48 -24.01
CA ASN A 2 3.18 33.97 -23.44
C ASN A 2 4.08 32.87 -22.81
N MET A 3 5.33 32.75 -23.28
CA MET A 3 6.36 31.80 -22.79
C MET A 3 7.16 32.32 -21.57
N LYS A 4 6.68 33.37 -20.89
CA LYS A 4 7.38 34.00 -19.75
C LYS A 4 7.01 33.43 -18.37
N ASN A 5 5.95 32.62 -18.26
CA ASN A 5 5.46 32.09 -16.98
C ASN A 5 6.03 30.72 -16.54
N ARG A 6 6.91 30.10 -17.35
CA ARG A 6 7.50 28.79 -17.02
C ARG A 6 8.83 28.86 -16.27
N ILE A 7 9.50 30.02 -16.29
CA ILE A 7 10.82 30.18 -15.67
C ILE A 7 10.67 30.56 -14.18
N ALA A 8 9.72 31.45 -13.83
CA ALA A 8 9.54 31.92 -12.45
C ALA A 8 9.04 30.83 -11.47
N LYS A 9 8.28 29.82 -11.93
CA LYS A 9 7.75 28.77 -11.05
C LYS A 9 8.78 27.71 -10.67
N LYS A 10 9.87 27.60 -11.43
CA LYS A 10 10.94 26.60 -11.21
C LYS A 10 11.97 27.06 -10.15
N TYR A 11 12.03 28.36 -9.87
CA TYR A 11 12.93 28.94 -8.85
C TYR A 11 12.24 29.19 -7.50
N PHE A 12 10.93 28.94 -7.38
CA PHE A 12 10.17 29.23 -6.16
C PHE A 12 10.11 28.08 -5.13
N LEU A 13 10.71 26.92 -5.41
CA LEU A 13 10.65 25.75 -4.52
C LEU A 13 11.99 25.28 -3.97
N LYS A 14 13.00 26.15 -3.98
CA LYS A 14 14.28 25.94 -3.28
C LYS A 14 14.60 27.11 -2.38
N SER A 15 13.62 27.53 -1.57
CA SER A 15 13.89 28.29 -0.35
C SER A 15 14.17 27.28 0.75
N THR A 16 15.41 26.81 0.79
CA THR A 16 15.98 26.02 1.87
C THR A 16 15.96 26.86 3.14
N LEU A 17 14.89 26.68 3.90
CA LEU A 17 14.78 27.01 5.31
C LEU A 17 15.71 26.07 6.08
N ALA A 18 16.78 26.62 6.66
CA ALA A 18 17.52 26.19 7.86
C ALA A 18 19.03 26.44 7.71
N LEU A 19 19.39 27.73 7.61
CA LEU A 19 20.69 28.19 8.11
C LEU A 19 20.49 28.58 9.58
N THR A 20 20.58 27.59 10.47
CA THR A 20 20.77 27.77 11.91
C THR A 20 21.71 26.67 12.39
N ILE A 21 22.98 26.80 11.99
CA ILE A 21 24.10 26.22 12.73
C ILE A 21 24.57 27.34 13.65
N ALA A 22 24.00 27.43 14.86
CA ALA A 22 24.57 28.18 15.97
C ALA A 22 23.88 27.76 17.28
N LEU A 23 24.71 27.35 18.25
CA LEU A 23 24.44 27.23 19.68
C LEU A 23 23.57 26.05 20.15
N SER A 24 24.20 24.87 20.28
CA SER A 24 24.09 24.06 21.51
C SER A 24 25.14 22.94 21.54
N LEU A 25 26.42 23.29 21.43
CA LEU A 25 27.48 22.49 22.07
C LEU A 25 27.67 23.08 23.46
N ILE A 26 26.76 22.75 24.36
CA ILE A 26 27.03 22.80 25.79
C ILE A 26 28.08 21.73 26.02
N GLY A 27 29.24 22.15 26.51
CA GLY A 27 30.33 21.25 26.85
C GLY A 27 29.87 20.19 27.83
N CYS A 28 30.07 18.93 27.47
CA CYS A 28 30.40 17.94 28.46
C CYS A 28 31.90 18.08 28.71
N ASP A 29 32.22 18.59 29.89
CA ASP A 29 33.53 18.45 30.52
C ASP A 29 33.78 16.94 30.65
N ILE A 30 34.70 16.38 29.86
CA ILE A 30 35.22 15.02 30.03
C ILE A 30 36.55 15.15 30.74
N ASN A 31 36.45 15.41 32.04
CA ASN A 31 37.48 15.10 33.01
C ASN A 31 36.83 14.22 34.08
N ASP A 32 36.68 12.94 33.76
CA ASP A 32 36.55 11.84 34.73
C ASP A 32 36.99 10.55 34.02
N ASP A 33 38.24 10.15 34.26
CA ASP A 33 38.77 8.81 33.96
C ASP A 33 38.11 7.81 34.92
N ASP A 34 36.83 7.49 34.73
CA ASP A 34 36.17 6.34 35.37
C ASP A 34 35.69 5.36 34.29
N ASP A 35 36.57 4.42 33.94
CA ASP A 35 36.34 3.33 32.97
C ASP A 35 35.23 2.32 33.40
N ASN A 36 34.40 2.64 34.41
CA ASN A 36 33.38 1.77 34.98
C ASN A 36 31.94 2.20 34.73
N ASP A 37 31.68 3.18 33.87
CA ASP A 37 30.30 3.57 33.55
C ASP A 37 29.61 2.42 32.76
N PRO A 38 28.51 1.83 33.26
CA PRO A 38 27.90 0.69 32.62
C PRO A 38 27.37 1.07 31.24
N ILE A 39 27.69 0.26 30.22
CA ILE A 39 27.09 0.39 28.89
C ILE A 39 25.59 0.12 29.02
N VAL A 40 24.80 1.19 29.12
CA VAL A 40 23.35 1.13 29.09
C VAL A 40 22.93 0.85 27.65
N VAL A 41 22.71 -0.42 27.33
CA VAL A 41 22.07 -0.82 26.08
C VAL A 41 20.61 -0.37 26.16
N VAL A 42 20.32 0.83 25.65
CA VAL A 42 18.95 1.33 25.52
C VAL A 42 18.26 0.52 24.42
N THR A 43 17.60 -0.58 24.80
CA THR A 43 16.60 -1.20 23.92
C THR A 43 15.37 -0.30 23.92
N PRO A 44 14.90 0.19 22.76
CA PRO A 44 13.70 1.01 22.71
C PRO A 44 12.51 0.22 23.27
N ASP A 45 11.69 0.87 24.09
CA ASP A 45 10.46 0.29 24.59
C ASP A 45 9.56 -0.14 23.41
N PRO A 46 8.76 -1.22 23.57
CA PRO A 46 7.86 -1.68 22.51
C PRO A 46 6.90 -0.56 22.11
N ALA A 47 7.02 -0.07 20.88
CA ALA A 47 6.12 0.95 20.35
C ALA A 47 4.81 0.30 19.88
N PRO A 48 3.63 0.87 20.19
CA PRO A 48 2.36 0.37 19.69
C PRO A 48 2.30 0.49 18.15
N VAL A 49 1.89 -0.58 17.48
CA VAL A 49 1.73 -0.62 16.02
C VAL A 49 0.27 -0.86 15.68
N SER A 50 -0.29 -0.02 14.80
CA SER A 50 -1.63 -0.23 14.22
C SER A 50 -1.52 -1.00 12.91
N LEU A 51 -2.29 -2.09 12.78
CA LEU A 51 -2.38 -2.92 11.58
C LEU A 51 -3.85 -3.02 11.14
N ARG A 52 -4.11 -2.79 9.86
CA ARG A 52 -5.43 -3.05 9.24
C ARG A 52 -5.43 -4.38 8.49
N VAL A 53 -6.43 -5.22 8.74
CA VAL A 53 -6.70 -6.43 7.95
C VAL A 53 -7.94 -6.17 7.12
N MET A 54 -7.83 -6.33 5.81
CA MET A 54 -8.94 -6.25 4.85
C MET A 54 -9.16 -7.61 4.23
N GLU A 55 -10.38 -7.87 3.79
CA GLU A 55 -10.80 -9.17 3.28
C GLU A 55 -11.69 -9.01 2.05
N THR A 56 -11.52 -9.91 1.08
CA THR A 56 -12.52 -10.21 0.06
C THR A 56 -13.06 -11.62 0.25
N THR A 57 -14.28 -11.87 -0.22
CA THR A 57 -14.92 -13.19 -0.17
C THR A 57 -15.83 -13.32 -1.39
N ASP A 58 -16.05 -14.56 -1.85
CA ASP A 58 -17.07 -14.92 -2.85
C ASP A 58 -16.99 -14.06 -4.13
N ILE A 59 -15.77 -13.80 -4.61
CA ILE A 59 -15.55 -13.01 -5.84
C ILE A 59 -16.12 -13.77 -7.05
N HIS A 60 -16.09 -15.11 -7.05
CA HIS A 60 -16.64 -15.97 -8.09
C HIS A 60 -16.19 -15.59 -9.53
N MET A 61 -14.93 -15.20 -9.71
CA MET A 61 -14.36 -14.69 -10.98
C MET A 61 -15.12 -13.53 -11.63
N TYR A 62 -15.94 -12.78 -10.90
CA TYR A 62 -16.43 -11.48 -11.34
C TYR A 62 -15.31 -10.45 -11.22
N LEU A 63 -14.36 -10.44 -12.16
CA LEU A 63 -13.19 -9.55 -12.12
C LEU A 63 -13.50 -8.15 -12.67
N SER A 64 -14.31 -8.07 -13.74
CA SER A 64 -14.70 -6.84 -14.43
C SER A 64 -16.10 -6.39 -14.02
N ASN A 65 -16.41 -5.13 -14.27
CA ASN A 65 -17.73 -4.52 -14.11
C ASN A 65 -18.68 -4.90 -15.26
N TYR A 66 -18.83 -6.20 -15.52
CA TYR A 66 -19.61 -6.73 -16.63
C TYR A 66 -20.49 -7.89 -16.17
N ASP A 67 -21.78 -7.80 -16.50
CA ASP A 67 -22.75 -8.87 -16.31
C ASP A 67 -22.78 -9.71 -17.60
N TYR A 68 -22.26 -10.93 -17.52
CA TYR A 68 -22.18 -11.87 -18.63
C TYR A 68 -23.55 -12.39 -19.08
N PHE A 69 -24.56 -12.38 -18.22
CA PHE A 69 -25.91 -12.84 -18.55
C PHE A 69 -26.71 -11.74 -19.23
N ALA A 70 -26.65 -10.52 -18.70
CA ALA A 70 -27.26 -9.35 -19.32
C ALA A 70 -26.48 -8.84 -20.55
N GLN A 71 -25.25 -9.30 -20.72
CA GLN A 71 -24.30 -8.88 -21.76
C GLN A 71 -24.07 -7.36 -21.74
N ALA A 72 -23.96 -6.78 -20.54
CA ALA A 72 -23.89 -5.35 -20.33
C ALA A 72 -22.94 -4.97 -19.18
N PRO A 73 -22.41 -3.74 -19.16
CA PRO A 73 -21.71 -3.21 -18.00
C PRO A 73 -22.61 -3.22 -16.74
N SER A 74 -22.01 -3.44 -15.58
CA SER A 74 -22.69 -3.43 -14.28
C SER A 74 -21.88 -2.66 -13.25
N GLU A 75 -22.53 -1.71 -12.56
CA GLU A 75 -21.91 -0.93 -11.47
C GLU A 75 -21.90 -1.70 -10.13
N THR A 76 -22.64 -2.80 -10.03
CA THR A 76 -22.80 -3.57 -8.79
C THR A 76 -21.99 -4.87 -8.78
N LEU A 77 -21.42 -5.27 -9.92
CA LEU A 77 -20.58 -6.45 -10.06
C LEU A 77 -19.13 -6.05 -10.34
N GLY A 78 -18.19 -6.93 -9.99
CA GLY A 78 -16.80 -6.81 -10.38
C GLY A 78 -15.84 -6.44 -9.26
N PHE A 79 -14.79 -7.24 -9.11
CA PHE A 79 -13.67 -6.98 -8.23
C PHE A 79 -12.97 -5.66 -8.56
N VAL A 80 -13.04 -5.19 -9.81
CA VAL A 80 -12.52 -3.86 -10.20
C VAL A 80 -13.09 -2.71 -9.36
N ASN A 81 -14.37 -2.81 -8.96
CA ASN A 81 -15.01 -1.81 -8.11
C ASN A 81 -14.48 -1.93 -6.67
N THR A 82 -14.43 -3.14 -6.12
CA THR A 82 -13.86 -3.42 -4.80
C THR A 82 -12.37 -3.03 -4.70
N ALA A 83 -11.60 -3.21 -5.77
CA ALA A 83 -10.19 -2.82 -5.84
C ALA A 83 -9.98 -1.32 -5.64
N THR A 84 -10.94 -0.49 -6.06
CA THR A 84 -10.93 0.95 -5.80
C THR A 84 -11.05 1.23 -4.30
N LEU A 85 -11.98 0.55 -3.61
CA LEU A 85 -12.17 0.65 -2.16
C LEU A 85 -10.95 0.13 -1.39
N ILE A 86 -10.35 -0.98 -1.83
CA ILE A 86 -9.12 -1.51 -1.24
C ILE A 86 -7.98 -0.48 -1.34
N LYS A 87 -7.86 0.19 -2.49
CA LYS A 87 -6.82 1.20 -2.71
C LYS A 87 -7.03 2.41 -1.80
N GLU A 88 -8.27 2.87 -1.65
CA GLU A 88 -8.63 3.95 -0.73
C GLU A 88 -8.33 3.56 0.72
N ALA A 89 -8.80 2.40 1.17
CA ALA A 89 -8.57 1.90 2.52
C ALA A 89 -7.08 1.68 2.83
N ARG A 90 -6.26 1.29 1.84
CA ARG A 90 -4.80 1.22 1.99
C ARG A 90 -4.15 2.59 2.17
N SER A 91 -4.74 3.66 1.64
CA SER A 91 -4.19 5.01 1.75
C SER A 91 -4.44 5.66 3.12
N GLU A 92 -5.41 5.15 3.87
CA GLU A 92 -5.78 5.68 5.20
C GLU A 92 -4.83 5.26 6.32
N VAL A 93 -4.05 4.19 6.13
CA VAL A 93 -3.21 3.59 7.18
C VAL A 93 -1.82 3.24 6.66
N GLN A 94 -0.82 3.26 7.55
CA GLN A 94 0.54 2.88 7.18
C GLN A 94 0.71 1.37 6.97
N ASN A 95 0.14 0.55 7.86
CA ASN A 95 0.30 -0.90 7.83
C ASN A 95 -1.03 -1.56 7.50
N SER A 96 -1.08 -2.30 6.40
CA SER A 96 -2.26 -3.09 6.04
C SER A 96 -1.90 -4.37 5.31
N VAL A 97 -2.76 -5.37 5.47
CA VAL A 97 -2.75 -6.63 4.72
C VAL A 97 -4.14 -6.86 4.11
N LEU A 98 -4.18 -7.55 2.97
CA LEU A 98 -5.40 -7.98 2.30
C LEU A 98 -5.38 -9.50 2.20
N VAL A 99 -6.46 -10.15 2.59
CA VAL A 99 -6.69 -11.59 2.45
C VAL A 99 -7.92 -11.84 1.59
N ASP A 100 -7.99 -13.02 0.99
CA ASP A 100 -9.17 -13.50 0.27
C ASP A 100 -9.67 -14.78 0.95
N ASN A 101 -10.98 -14.87 1.18
CA ASN A 101 -11.63 -15.94 1.93
C ASN A 101 -12.08 -17.12 1.06
N GLY A 102 -11.69 -17.13 -0.21
CA GLY A 102 -11.99 -18.24 -1.12
C GLY A 102 -13.22 -17.99 -1.99
N ASP A 103 -13.66 -19.06 -2.65
CA ASP A 103 -14.64 -19.01 -3.74
C ASP A 103 -14.29 -17.99 -4.84
N LEU A 104 -12.98 -17.87 -5.08
CA LEU A 104 -12.43 -16.94 -6.06
C LEU A 104 -12.57 -17.42 -7.51
N ILE A 105 -12.43 -18.73 -7.76
CA ILE A 105 -12.11 -19.29 -9.10
C ILE A 105 -13.27 -20.00 -9.82
N GLN A 106 -14.50 -19.91 -9.32
CA GLN A 106 -15.65 -20.64 -9.89
C GLN A 106 -16.92 -19.78 -9.94
N ASN A 107 -18.03 -20.32 -10.48
CA ASN A 107 -19.40 -19.77 -10.36
C ASN A 107 -19.62 -18.40 -11.03
N SER A 108 -18.94 -18.19 -12.16
CA SER A 108 -19.33 -17.21 -13.17
C SER A 108 -19.06 -17.74 -14.57
N PRO A 109 -19.68 -17.16 -15.61
CA PRO A 109 -19.39 -17.56 -16.99
C PRO A 109 -17.91 -17.46 -17.38
N LEU A 110 -17.16 -16.51 -16.79
CA LEU A 110 -15.71 -16.44 -16.97
C LEU A 110 -15.00 -17.65 -16.32
N GLY A 111 -15.40 -18.03 -15.11
CA GLY A 111 -14.82 -19.19 -14.45
C GLY A 111 -15.14 -20.51 -15.13
N ASP A 112 -16.37 -20.66 -15.62
CA ASP A 112 -16.76 -21.82 -16.42
C ASP A 112 -15.93 -21.89 -17.71
N TYR A 113 -15.74 -20.75 -18.39
CA TYR A 113 -14.91 -20.68 -19.59
C TYR A 113 -13.46 -21.11 -19.30
N GLU A 114 -12.82 -20.55 -18.27
CA GLU A 114 -11.44 -20.90 -17.90
C GLU A 114 -11.31 -22.39 -17.55
N ALA A 115 -12.26 -22.92 -16.77
CA ALA A 115 -12.28 -24.33 -16.39
C ALA A 115 -12.46 -25.27 -17.59
N ILE A 116 -13.24 -24.87 -18.60
CA ILE A 116 -13.46 -25.68 -19.81
C ILE A 116 -12.27 -25.58 -20.76
N VAL A 117 -11.79 -24.37 -21.05
CA VAL A 117 -10.77 -24.14 -22.08
C VAL A 117 -9.39 -24.59 -21.62
N ARG A 118 -9.05 -24.39 -20.35
CA ARG A 118 -7.73 -24.73 -19.80
C ARG A 118 -7.75 -26.04 -19.01
N LYS A 119 -8.81 -26.83 -19.14
CA LYS A 119 -8.98 -28.10 -18.41
C LYS A 119 -7.72 -28.97 -18.48
N ASP A 120 -7.21 -29.24 -19.68
CA ASP A 120 -6.08 -30.15 -19.85
C ASP A 120 -4.77 -29.54 -19.31
N ASP A 121 -4.57 -28.24 -19.49
CA ASP A 121 -3.43 -27.52 -18.91
C ASP A 121 -3.45 -27.58 -17.38
N ILE A 122 -4.62 -27.33 -16.76
CA ILE A 122 -4.82 -27.37 -15.31
C ILE A 122 -4.56 -28.78 -14.77
N LEU A 123 -5.07 -29.82 -15.44
CA LEU A 123 -4.89 -31.21 -14.99
C LEU A 123 -3.45 -31.72 -15.15
N ASN A 124 -2.68 -31.13 -16.06
CA ASN A 124 -1.28 -31.50 -16.31
C ASN A 124 -0.27 -30.59 -15.59
N GLY A 125 -0.74 -29.62 -14.79
CA GLY A 125 0.11 -28.78 -13.94
C GLY A 125 0.84 -27.66 -14.68
N ALA A 126 0.26 -27.14 -15.76
CA ALA A 126 0.76 -25.99 -16.51
C ALA A 126 0.39 -24.64 -15.88
#